data_AF-A0A8J2WIP8-F1
#
_entry.id   AF-A0A8J2WIP8-F1
#
_cell.length_a   1.000
_cell.length_b   1.000
_cell.length_c   1.000
_cell.angle_alpha   90.00
_cell.angle_beta   90.00
_cell.angle_gamma   90.00
#
_symmetry.space_group_name_H-M   'P 1'
#
loop_
_entity.id
_entity.type
_entity.pdbx_description
1 polymer ?
#
loop_
_entity_poly.entity_id
_entity_poly.type
_entity_poly.pdbx_seq_one_letter_code
_entity_poly.pdbx_strand_id
1 'polypeptide(L)'
;MMKLFLAFTLLAAAHCFSVNPVSPFAGFTGDNNEPCYSTPSSGKDGGICLQSNCCAGGTYISNLCPDYQTNVKCCYSYNSCNTNAVACASQSAACEVLGMHEKGQIMLKGEHFDPSGNNPYDGASALSNIRDTCYGKHAKLSAYGNAPGGTVCLTTKMVTSLRDYARNYFNSNGQPIEVNALAGSSHSATSWHYEGNTFDVGCTYPTNHCSALTTWCRNQNPVELCYPGSSCGGHETWVHCAH
;
A
#
# COMPACT_ATOMS: atom_id res chain seq x y z
N MET A 1 -2.53 -56.16 65.14
CA MET A 1 -1.97 -54.79 65.12
C MET A 1 -1.95 -54.30 63.69
N MET A 2 -2.56 -53.14 63.46
CA MET A 2 -2.66 -52.38 62.20
C MET A 2 -1.31 -52.20 61.49
N LYS A 3 -1.32 -52.26 60.15
CA LYS A 3 -1.28 -51.05 59.30
C LYS A 3 -1.45 -51.41 57.81
N LEU A 4 -2.53 -50.89 57.24
CA LEU A 4 -2.85 -50.84 55.83
C LEU A 4 -2.06 -49.67 55.20
N PHE A 5 -1.35 -49.90 54.10
CA PHE A 5 -0.81 -48.81 53.27
C PHE A 5 -1.22 -49.04 51.82
N LEU A 6 -2.10 -48.16 51.33
CA LEU A 6 -2.34 -47.93 49.91
C LEU A 6 -1.10 -47.24 49.32
N ALA A 7 -0.55 -47.77 48.23
CA ALA A 7 0.38 -47.06 47.37
C ALA A 7 -0.31 -46.79 46.03
N PHE A 8 -0.65 -45.51 45.80
CA PHE A 8 -1.14 -44.99 44.53
C PHE A 8 -0.02 -45.07 43.48
N THR A 9 -0.28 -45.74 42.37
CA THR A 9 0.51 -45.65 41.13
C THR A 9 0.35 -44.25 40.54
N LEU A 10 1.40 -43.43 40.60
CA LEU A 10 1.53 -42.20 39.83
C LEU A 10 2.21 -42.56 38.49
N LEU A 11 1.44 -42.59 37.40
CA LEU A 11 2.02 -42.52 36.05
C LEU A 11 2.52 -41.08 35.85
N ALA A 12 3.84 -40.87 35.99
CA ALA A 12 4.47 -39.65 35.53
C ALA A 12 4.55 -39.71 34.00
N ALA A 13 3.64 -39.03 33.32
CA ALA A 13 3.76 -38.76 31.90
C ALA A 13 4.96 -37.82 31.70
N ALA A 14 6.12 -38.40 31.41
CA ALA A 14 7.29 -37.69 30.92
C ALA A 14 6.95 -37.09 29.55
N HIS A 15 6.33 -35.91 29.56
CA HIS A 15 6.31 -35.04 28.41
C HIS A 15 7.73 -34.50 28.29
N CYS A 16 8.55 -35.19 27.50
CA CYS A 16 9.67 -34.55 26.85
C CYS A 16 9.10 -33.35 26.11
N PHE A 17 9.22 -32.16 26.70
CA PHE A 17 9.22 -30.93 25.94
C PHE A 17 10.47 -31.01 25.06
N SER A 18 10.30 -31.65 23.90
CA SER A 18 11.09 -31.30 22.74
C SER A 18 10.74 -29.83 22.49
N VAL A 19 11.55 -28.95 23.06
CA VAL A 19 11.80 -27.65 22.45
C VAL A 19 12.41 -27.97 21.11
N ASN A 20 11.55 -28.21 20.12
CA ASN A 20 11.97 -28.15 18.74
C ASN A 20 12.66 -26.79 18.58
N PRO A 21 13.92 -26.73 18.14
CA PRO A 21 14.50 -25.46 17.77
C PRO A 21 13.55 -24.87 16.74
N VAL A 22 12.98 -23.69 17.03
CA VAL A 22 12.25 -22.94 16.04
C VAL A 22 13.27 -22.68 14.95
N SER A 23 13.19 -23.45 13.87
CA SER A 23 13.97 -23.20 12.67
C SER A 23 13.66 -21.76 12.26
N PRO A 24 14.65 -20.90 11.99
CA PRO A 24 14.40 -19.59 11.40
C PRO A 24 13.76 -19.70 9.99
N PHE A 25 13.54 -20.93 9.50
CA PHE A 25 12.89 -21.27 8.24
C PHE A 25 11.59 -22.08 8.41
N ALA A 26 10.85 -21.89 9.51
CA ALA A 26 9.52 -22.45 9.66
C ALA A 26 8.50 -21.69 8.79
N GLY A 27 8.13 -22.28 7.65
CA GLY A 27 6.81 -22.12 7.02
C GLY A 27 6.50 -20.73 6.43
N PHE A 28 6.95 -20.50 5.20
CA PHE A 28 6.52 -19.37 4.38
C PHE A 28 5.00 -19.43 4.12
N THR A 29 4.25 -18.44 4.62
CA THR A 29 2.86 -18.18 4.22
C THR A 29 2.82 -17.11 3.14
N GLY A 30 3.31 -17.41 1.92
CA GLY A 30 2.95 -16.82 0.62
C GLY A 30 2.73 -15.31 0.39
N ASP A 31 2.90 -14.42 1.36
CA ASP A 31 2.31 -13.07 1.36
C ASP A 31 3.28 -11.99 1.85
N ASN A 32 4.54 -12.11 1.45
CA ASN A 32 5.55 -11.13 1.84
C ASN A 32 5.46 -9.97 0.83
N ASN A 33 4.41 -9.16 0.98
CA ASN A 33 4.03 -7.97 0.21
C ASN A 33 5.03 -6.82 0.39
N GLU A 34 6.29 -7.18 0.56
CA GLU A 34 7.36 -6.23 0.63
C GLU A 34 7.65 -5.74 -0.78
N PRO A 35 7.80 -4.42 -0.90
CA PRO A 35 8.23 -3.84 -2.13
C PRO A 35 9.58 -4.44 -2.51
N CYS A 36 9.77 -4.62 -3.81
CA CYS A 36 11.09 -4.98 -4.28
C CYS A 36 12.08 -3.89 -3.91
N TYR A 37 13.33 -4.28 -3.71
CA TYR A 37 14.43 -3.32 -3.75
C TYR A 37 14.43 -2.64 -5.12
N SER A 38 14.21 -1.33 -5.15
CA SER A 38 14.35 -0.53 -6.36
C SER A 38 15.84 -0.38 -6.67
N THR A 39 16.24 -0.74 -7.88
CA THR A 39 17.55 -0.35 -8.41
C THR A 39 17.34 0.60 -9.59
N PRO A 40 18.01 1.76 -9.65
CA PRO A 40 17.89 2.72 -10.77
C PRO A 40 18.10 2.10 -12.17
N SER A 41 18.72 0.92 -12.24
CA SER A 41 19.04 0.18 -13.46
C SER A 41 17.87 -0.61 -14.07
N SER A 42 16.77 -0.87 -13.34
CA SER A 42 15.68 -1.73 -13.85
C SER A 42 14.56 -0.97 -14.58
N GLY A 43 14.53 0.36 -14.51
CA GLY A 43 13.55 1.20 -15.22
C GLY A 43 12.07 0.89 -14.89
N LYS A 44 11.82 0.21 -13.77
CA LYS A 44 10.49 -0.20 -13.31
C LYS A 44 10.37 0.01 -11.81
N ASP A 45 9.52 0.96 -11.43
CA ASP A 45 9.22 1.27 -10.03
C ASP A 45 8.04 0.42 -9.53
N GLY A 46 8.02 0.10 -8.24
CA GLY A 46 6.84 -0.45 -7.57
C GLY A 46 6.51 -1.93 -7.87
N GLY A 47 7.50 -2.82 -7.92
CA GLY A 47 7.24 -4.27 -7.89
C GLY A 47 7.02 -4.80 -6.47
N ILE A 48 6.50 -6.03 -6.34
CA ILE A 48 6.34 -6.75 -5.07
C ILE A 48 7.02 -8.13 -5.08
N CYS A 49 7.57 -8.54 -3.95
CA CYS A 49 8.20 -9.85 -3.80
C CYS A 49 7.16 -10.98 -3.72
N LEU A 50 6.99 -11.72 -4.81
CA LEU A 50 6.03 -12.84 -4.92
C LEU A 50 6.72 -14.13 -5.36
N GLN A 51 6.14 -15.28 -5.01
CA GLN A 51 6.57 -16.53 -5.64
C GLN A 51 6.39 -16.44 -7.16
N SER A 52 7.34 -16.97 -7.93
CA SER A 52 7.38 -16.82 -9.39
C SER A 52 6.13 -17.34 -10.10
N ASN A 53 5.50 -18.39 -9.58
CA ASN A 53 4.23 -18.95 -10.06
C ASN A 53 3.00 -18.10 -9.72
N CYS A 54 3.16 -17.07 -8.89
CA CYS A 54 2.12 -16.14 -8.49
C CYS A 54 2.16 -14.83 -9.28
N CYS A 55 3.21 -14.59 -10.06
CA CYS A 55 3.34 -13.41 -10.88
C CYS A 55 2.69 -13.65 -12.24
N ALA A 56 1.50 -13.11 -12.46
CA ALA A 56 0.76 -13.38 -13.67
C ALA A 56 1.50 -12.90 -14.92
N GLY A 57 1.52 -13.73 -15.97
CA GLY A 57 2.27 -13.44 -17.20
C GLY A 57 3.80 -13.52 -17.04
N GLY A 58 4.32 -13.91 -15.88
CA GLY A 58 5.76 -14.12 -15.66
C GLY A 58 6.60 -12.83 -15.68
N THR A 59 5.98 -11.66 -15.51
CA THR A 59 6.67 -10.37 -15.54
C THR A 59 7.36 -10.08 -14.20
N TYR A 60 8.50 -10.73 -13.97
CA TYR A 60 9.28 -10.56 -12.75
C TYR A 60 10.78 -10.34 -12.99
N ILE A 61 11.45 -9.74 -11.99
CA ILE A 61 12.91 -9.59 -11.93
C ILE A 61 13.46 -10.40 -10.75
N SER A 62 14.53 -11.17 -10.98
CA SER A 62 15.22 -11.91 -9.91
C SER A 62 16.09 -10.97 -9.06
N ASN A 63 16.39 -11.36 -7.82
CA ASN A 63 17.35 -10.70 -6.92
C ASN A 63 16.95 -9.31 -6.42
N LEU A 64 15.78 -8.79 -6.76
CA LEU A 64 15.21 -7.58 -6.14
C LEU A 64 14.40 -7.90 -4.86
N CYS A 65 14.52 -9.14 -4.38
CA CYS A 65 13.87 -9.69 -3.18
C CYS A 65 14.91 -10.46 -2.35
N PRO A 66 16.02 -9.81 -1.93
CA PRO A 66 17.22 -10.48 -1.43
C PRO A 66 17.02 -11.20 -0.08
N ASP A 67 16.07 -10.74 0.74
CA ASP A 67 15.75 -11.36 2.04
C ASP A 67 14.82 -12.57 1.91
N TYR A 68 14.47 -12.95 0.69
CA TYR A 68 13.49 -13.99 0.41
C TYR A 68 14.09 -15.25 -0.21
N GLN A 69 13.31 -16.34 -0.17
CA GLN A 69 13.66 -17.59 -0.84
C GLN A 69 13.86 -17.39 -2.35
N THR A 70 14.66 -18.24 -2.97
CA THR A 70 15.07 -18.10 -4.39
C THR A 70 13.91 -18.18 -5.41
N ASN A 71 12.78 -18.77 -5.01
CA ASN A 71 11.54 -18.82 -5.78
C ASN A 71 10.69 -17.55 -5.66
N VAL A 72 11.07 -16.60 -4.81
CA VAL A 72 10.46 -15.28 -4.70
C VAL A 72 11.19 -14.31 -5.65
N LYS A 73 10.41 -13.61 -6.46
CA LYS A 73 10.86 -12.70 -7.50
C LYS A 73 10.09 -11.40 -7.39
N CYS A 74 10.68 -10.33 -7.89
CA CYS A 74 10.02 -9.05 -7.94
C CYS A 74 9.00 -9.01 -9.07
N CYS A 75 7.73 -9.12 -8.74
CA CYS A 75 6.63 -9.12 -9.69
C CYS A 75 6.12 -7.70 -9.97
N TYR A 76 5.95 -7.37 -11.24
CA TYR A 76 5.40 -6.09 -11.69
C TYR A 76 4.00 -6.21 -12.31
N SER A 77 3.40 -7.41 -12.22
CA SER A 77 2.05 -7.71 -12.70
C SER A 77 1.17 -8.20 -11.55
N TYR A 78 -0.08 -8.55 -11.86
CA TYR A 78 -1.04 -8.97 -10.85
C TYR A 78 -0.65 -10.30 -10.19
N ASN A 79 -0.96 -10.42 -8.89
CA ASN A 79 -0.75 -11.64 -8.12
C ASN A 79 -1.91 -12.62 -8.36
N SER A 80 -1.62 -13.83 -8.86
CA SER A 80 -2.62 -14.87 -9.10
C SER A 80 -2.83 -15.84 -7.93
N CYS A 81 -2.05 -15.73 -6.85
CA CYS A 81 -2.04 -16.68 -5.73
C CYS A 81 -2.73 -16.19 -4.44
N ASN A 82 -3.06 -14.91 -4.30
CA ASN A 82 -3.73 -14.42 -3.10
C ASN A 82 -5.23 -14.26 -3.36
N THR A 83 -6.02 -15.23 -2.89
CA THR A 83 -7.49 -15.25 -2.98
C THR A 83 -8.18 -15.06 -1.62
N ASN A 84 -7.43 -14.77 -0.54
CA ASN A 84 -7.95 -14.78 0.83
C ASN A 84 -8.10 -13.39 1.47
N ALA A 85 -7.74 -12.31 0.77
CA ALA A 85 -8.11 -10.97 1.18
C ALA A 85 -9.54 -10.66 0.71
N VAL A 86 -10.42 -10.20 1.60
CA VAL A 86 -11.70 -9.62 1.19
C VAL A 86 -11.37 -8.35 0.42
N ALA A 87 -11.56 -8.39 -0.89
CA ALA A 87 -11.28 -7.25 -1.73
C ALA A 87 -12.10 -6.03 -1.29
N CYS A 88 -11.43 -4.89 -1.17
CA CYS A 88 -12.10 -3.62 -0.93
C CYS A 88 -13.08 -3.32 -2.07
N ALA A 89 -14.22 -2.70 -1.78
CA ALA A 89 -15.22 -2.32 -2.79
C ALA A 89 -14.65 -1.41 -3.90
N SER A 90 -13.50 -0.79 -3.66
CA SER A 90 -12.75 0.06 -4.58
C SER A 90 -11.85 -0.69 -5.56
N GLN A 91 -11.72 -2.03 -5.46
CA GLN A 91 -10.79 -2.83 -6.27
C GLN A 91 -10.86 -2.51 -7.77
N SER A 92 -12.06 -2.55 -8.37
CA SER A 92 -12.21 -2.28 -9.81
C SER A 92 -11.77 -0.87 -10.18
N ALA A 93 -12.11 0.13 -9.36
CA ALA A 93 -11.71 1.51 -9.60
C ALA A 93 -10.19 1.69 -9.44
N ALA A 94 -9.59 1.01 -8.46
CA ALA A 94 -8.13 1.02 -8.27
C ALA A 94 -7.41 0.37 -9.47
N CYS A 95 -7.95 -0.71 -10.04
CA CYS A 95 -7.38 -1.29 -11.26
C CYS A 95 -7.48 -0.37 -12.48
N GLU A 96 -8.54 0.42 -12.60
CA GLU A 96 -8.58 1.46 -13.64
C GLU A 96 -7.49 2.52 -13.42
N VAL A 97 -7.28 2.97 -12.18
CA VAL A 97 -6.22 3.94 -11.85
C VAL A 97 -4.83 3.35 -12.12
N LEU A 98 -4.60 2.09 -11.76
CA LEU A 98 -3.33 1.40 -12.06
C LEU A 98 -3.09 1.32 -13.57
N GLY A 99 -4.11 0.93 -14.35
CA GLY A 99 -3.99 0.88 -15.81
C GLY A 99 -3.82 2.27 -16.45
N MET A 100 -4.35 3.33 -15.85
CA MET A 100 -4.05 4.71 -16.25
C MET A 100 -2.59 5.06 -15.95
N HIS A 101 -2.04 4.61 -14.83
CA HIS A 101 -0.64 4.84 -14.47
C HIS A 101 0.32 4.18 -15.45
N GLU A 102 0.08 2.90 -15.79
CA GLU A 102 0.86 2.16 -16.77
C GLU A 102 0.86 2.80 -18.17
N LYS A 103 -0.21 3.53 -18.51
CA LYS A 103 -0.34 4.29 -19.76
C LYS A 103 0.24 5.71 -19.69
N GLY A 104 0.78 6.12 -18.54
CA GLY A 104 1.28 7.48 -18.32
C GLY A 104 0.19 8.55 -18.23
N GLN A 105 -1.06 8.17 -17.93
CA GLN A 105 -2.21 9.10 -17.84
C GLN A 105 -2.40 9.67 -16.43
N ILE A 106 -1.80 9.04 -15.43
CA ILE A 106 -1.70 9.50 -14.04
C ILE A 106 -0.34 9.06 -13.50
N MET A 107 0.32 9.92 -12.73
CA MET A 107 1.58 9.58 -12.09
C MET A 107 1.32 9.27 -10.63
N LEU A 108 1.44 8.00 -10.25
CA LEU A 108 1.43 7.56 -8.87
C LEU A 108 2.87 7.51 -8.40
N LYS A 109 3.24 8.23 -7.33
CA LYS A 109 4.61 8.16 -6.83
C LYS A 109 4.93 6.74 -6.35
N GLY A 110 6.03 6.20 -6.87
CA GLY A 110 6.58 4.90 -6.46
C GLY A 110 7.20 4.97 -5.07
N GLU A 111 7.88 6.07 -4.77
CA GLU A 111 8.44 6.42 -3.47
C GLU A 111 7.48 7.32 -2.68
N HIS A 112 7.70 7.43 -1.37
CA HIS A 112 7.02 8.42 -0.54
C HIS A 112 7.40 9.84 -0.93
N PHE A 113 6.43 10.75 -0.79
CA PHE A 113 6.68 12.18 -0.88
C PHE A 113 7.63 12.65 0.23
N ASP A 114 7.46 12.19 1.47
CA ASP A 114 8.44 12.36 2.54
C ASP A 114 9.49 11.25 2.46
N PRO A 115 10.78 11.58 2.26
CA PRO A 115 11.84 10.59 2.09
C PRO A 115 12.06 9.68 3.30
N SER A 116 11.57 10.06 4.49
CA SER A 116 11.65 9.24 5.70
C SER A 116 10.96 7.88 5.55
N GLY A 117 9.95 7.80 4.67
CA GLY A 117 9.26 6.55 4.35
C GLY A 117 10.00 5.65 3.35
N ASN A 118 11.13 6.09 2.79
CA ASN A 118 11.86 5.37 1.74
C ASN A 118 13.08 4.60 2.25
N ASN A 119 13.51 4.82 3.50
CA ASN A 119 14.66 4.12 4.06
C ASN A 119 14.51 3.88 5.59
N PRO A 120 14.04 2.70 6.02
CA PRO A 120 13.58 1.59 5.17
C PRO A 120 12.28 1.95 4.44
N TYR A 121 12.08 1.39 3.25
CA TYR A 121 10.84 1.58 2.50
C TYR A 121 9.71 0.75 3.11
N ASP A 122 8.61 1.38 3.52
CA ASP A 122 7.49 0.71 4.22
C ASP A 122 6.38 0.16 3.30
N GLY A 123 6.46 0.46 1.99
CA GLY A 123 5.48 0.00 1.00
C GLY A 123 4.14 0.76 0.98
N ALA A 124 4.01 1.92 1.64
CA ALA A 124 2.78 2.71 1.69
C ALA A 124 2.75 3.92 0.71
N SER A 125 3.52 3.89 -0.39
CA SER A 125 3.45 4.95 -1.40
C SER A 125 2.12 4.93 -2.17
N ALA A 126 1.80 6.01 -2.90
CA ALA A 126 0.59 6.12 -3.69
C ALA A 126 0.44 4.97 -4.72
N LEU A 127 1.54 4.62 -5.41
CA LEU A 127 1.56 3.48 -6.33
C LEU A 127 1.27 2.17 -5.60
N SER A 128 1.94 1.93 -4.48
CA SER A 128 1.75 0.70 -3.70
C SER A 128 0.31 0.58 -3.17
N ASN A 129 -0.29 1.67 -2.68
CA ASN A 129 -1.68 1.69 -2.22
C ASN A 129 -2.70 1.34 -3.32
N ILE A 130 -2.58 1.92 -4.51
CA ILE A 130 -3.47 1.60 -5.65
C ILE A 130 -3.24 0.16 -6.12
N ARG A 131 -1.98 -0.27 -6.24
CA ARG A 131 -1.62 -1.63 -6.67
C ARG A 131 -2.19 -2.68 -5.71
N ASP A 132 -1.97 -2.52 -4.41
CA ASP A 132 -2.46 -3.44 -3.40
C ASP A 132 -4.00 -3.51 -3.44
N THR A 133 -4.67 -2.36 -3.54
CA THR A 133 -6.14 -2.29 -3.68
C THR A 133 -6.64 -2.98 -4.95
N CYS A 134 -6.00 -2.75 -6.10
CA CYS A 134 -6.35 -3.42 -7.35
C CYS A 134 -6.18 -4.94 -7.25
N TYR A 135 -5.15 -5.41 -6.55
CA TYR A 135 -4.89 -6.84 -6.35
C TYR A 135 -5.76 -7.47 -5.26
N GLY A 136 -6.82 -6.77 -4.83
CA GLY A 136 -7.79 -7.27 -3.85
C GLY A 136 -7.28 -7.22 -2.41
N LYS A 137 -6.21 -6.48 -2.13
CA LYS A 137 -5.63 -6.31 -0.80
C LYS A 137 -6.04 -4.97 -0.20
N HIS A 138 -5.83 -4.81 1.09
CA HIS A 138 -5.92 -3.51 1.75
C HIS A 138 -4.65 -2.70 1.44
N ALA A 139 -4.78 -1.38 1.33
CA ALA A 139 -3.65 -0.48 1.18
C ALA A 139 -2.85 -0.39 2.50
N LYS A 140 -1.51 -0.44 2.43
CA LYS A 140 -0.64 -0.23 3.58
C LYS A 140 -0.72 1.23 4.07
N LEU A 141 -0.78 1.38 5.39
CA LEU A 141 -0.54 2.65 6.09
C LEU A 141 0.96 2.79 6.35
N SER A 142 1.47 4.02 6.32
CA SER A 142 2.87 4.26 6.64
C SER A 142 3.23 3.90 8.07
N ALA A 143 4.49 3.54 8.30
CA ALA A 143 5.01 3.13 9.61
C ALA A 143 6.21 3.97 10.08
N TYR A 144 6.29 5.22 9.61
CA TYR A 144 7.31 6.20 10.01
C TYR A 144 6.67 7.47 10.57
N GLY A 145 7.44 8.25 11.33
CA GLY A 145 6.96 9.48 11.95
C GLY A 145 5.80 9.23 12.92
N ASN A 146 4.66 9.87 12.67
CA ASN A 146 3.44 9.70 13.45
C ASN A 146 2.46 8.69 12.84
N ALA A 147 2.84 8.03 11.75
CA ALA A 147 1.95 7.11 11.05
C ALA A 147 1.74 5.81 11.85
N PRO A 148 0.50 5.29 11.93
CA PRO A 148 0.15 4.20 12.84
C PRO A 148 0.60 2.81 12.37
N GLY A 149 1.07 2.68 11.11
CA GLY A 149 1.21 1.39 10.44
C GLY A 149 -0.13 0.68 10.25
N GLY A 150 -0.09 -0.54 9.72
CA GLY A 150 -1.27 -1.34 9.46
C GLY A 150 -1.80 -1.20 8.03
N THR A 151 -3.10 -1.46 7.84
CA THR A 151 -3.72 -1.46 6.51
C THR A 151 -5.15 -0.93 6.56
N VAL A 152 -5.63 -0.38 5.44
CA VAL A 152 -6.99 0.15 5.29
C VAL A 152 -7.55 -0.15 3.90
N CYS A 153 -8.87 -0.23 3.78
CA CYS A 153 -9.51 -0.19 2.48
C CYS A 153 -9.63 1.24 1.98
N LEU A 154 -9.11 1.51 0.77
CA LEU A 154 -9.39 2.77 0.10
C LEU A 154 -10.89 2.85 -0.21
N THR A 155 -11.51 4.00 0.03
CA THR A 155 -12.95 4.15 -0.21
C THR A 155 -13.23 4.23 -1.71
N THR A 156 -14.35 3.63 -2.16
CA THR A 156 -14.73 3.67 -3.58
C THR A 156 -14.90 5.12 -4.05
N LYS A 157 -15.55 5.98 -3.24
CA LYS A 157 -15.77 7.39 -3.56
C LYS A 157 -14.46 8.13 -3.82
N MET A 158 -13.47 7.96 -2.94
CA MET A 158 -12.15 8.58 -3.11
C MET A 158 -11.45 8.10 -4.39
N VAL A 159 -11.36 6.78 -4.59
CA VAL A 159 -10.64 6.23 -5.75
C VAL A 159 -11.31 6.63 -7.06
N THR A 160 -12.65 6.65 -7.12
CA THR A 160 -13.37 7.10 -8.32
C THR A 160 -13.21 8.59 -8.57
N SER A 161 -13.21 9.43 -7.52
CA SER A 161 -12.99 10.87 -7.66
C SER A 161 -11.60 11.18 -8.21
N LEU A 162 -10.57 10.52 -7.68
CA LEU A 162 -9.20 10.61 -8.18
C LEU A 162 -9.10 10.18 -9.65
N ARG A 163 -9.66 9.01 -9.98
CA ARG A 163 -9.68 8.46 -11.35
C ARG A 163 -10.32 9.44 -12.33
N ASP A 164 -11.49 9.98 -11.98
CA ASP A 164 -12.27 10.82 -12.87
C ASP A 164 -11.59 12.18 -13.07
N TYR A 165 -11.02 12.76 -12.01
CA TYR A 165 -10.23 13.97 -12.14
C TYR A 165 -9.00 13.74 -13.04
N ALA A 166 -8.21 12.71 -12.77
CA ALA A 166 -7.02 12.38 -13.56
C ALA A 166 -7.36 12.16 -15.04
N ARG A 167 -8.42 11.39 -15.32
CA ARG A 167 -8.89 11.12 -16.69
C ARG A 167 -9.32 12.40 -17.40
N ASN A 168 -10.13 13.21 -16.75
CA ASN A 168 -10.64 14.46 -17.33
C ASN A 168 -9.50 15.45 -17.58
N TYR A 169 -8.57 15.57 -16.62
CA TYR A 169 -7.41 16.43 -16.74
C TYR A 169 -6.51 15.98 -17.89
N PHE A 170 -6.18 14.68 -17.97
CA PHE A 170 -5.36 14.13 -19.04
C PHE A 170 -6.02 14.32 -20.42
N ASN A 171 -7.32 14.03 -20.55
CA ASN A 171 -8.03 14.19 -21.82
C ASN A 171 -8.08 15.66 -22.30
N SER A 172 -8.10 16.60 -21.36
CA SER A 172 -8.20 18.04 -21.68
C SER A 172 -6.84 18.69 -21.94
N ASN A 173 -5.77 18.19 -21.30
CA ASN A 173 -4.47 18.86 -21.27
C ASN A 173 -3.31 18.01 -21.83
N GLY A 174 -3.51 16.71 -22.04
CA GLY A 174 -2.47 15.78 -22.48
C GLY A 174 -1.35 15.57 -21.46
N GLN A 175 -1.58 15.89 -20.19
CA GLN A 175 -0.60 15.81 -19.10
C GLN A 175 -1.18 15.02 -17.91
N PRO A 176 -0.39 14.13 -17.28
CA PRO A 176 -0.80 13.44 -16.07
C PRO A 176 -0.73 14.35 -14.84
N ILE A 177 -1.57 14.08 -13.85
CA ILE A 177 -1.42 14.64 -12.50
C ILE A 177 -0.47 13.76 -11.68
N GLU A 178 0.19 14.32 -10.66
CA GLU A 178 1.02 13.58 -9.71
C GLU A 178 0.28 13.34 -8.38
N VAL A 179 0.17 12.08 -7.95
CA VAL A 179 -0.42 11.68 -6.67
C VAL A 179 0.70 11.46 -5.66
N ASN A 180 0.74 12.29 -4.63
CA ASN A 180 1.76 12.27 -3.58
C ASN A 180 1.50 11.18 -2.54
N ALA A 181 0.26 11.09 -2.04
CA ALA A 181 -0.12 10.18 -0.97
C ALA A 181 -1.61 9.79 -1.06
N LEU A 182 -1.94 8.62 -0.50
CA LEU A 182 -3.31 8.09 -0.36
C LEU A 182 -3.57 7.64 1.07
N ALA A 183 -3.19 6.42 1.42
CA ALA A 183 -3.31 5.89 2.78
C ALA A 183 -1.98 5.90 3.54
N GLY A 184 -0.86 6.11 2.85
CA GLY A 184 0.45 6.32 3.46
C GLY A 184 0.75 7.77 3.83
N SER A 185 2.04 8.04 4.04
CA SER A 185 2.61 9.28 4.60
C SER A 185 2.32 9.51 6.09
N SER A 186 3.10 10.39 6.72
CA SER A 186 3.00 10.71 8.15
C SER A 186 2.18 11.98 8.38
N HIS A 187 0.96 11.80 8.88
CA HIS A 187 -0.01 12.84 9.21
C HIS A 187 -0.39 12.83 10.70
N SER A 188 -1.29 13.74 11.11
CA SER A 188 -1.88 13.74 12.44
C SER A 188 -2.64 12.43 12.73
N ALA A 189 -2.75 12.06 14.01
CA ALA A 189 -3.34 10.78 14.44
C ALA A 189 -4.79 10.56 14.00
N THR A 190 -5.53 11.63 13.72
CA THR A 190 -6.94 11.61 13.28
C THR A 190 -7.08 11.92 11.78
N SER A 191 -6.01 11.74 11.00
CA SER A 191 -6.03 12.07 9.58
C SER A 191 -6.88 11.09 8.78
N TRP A 192 -7.66 11.62 7.84
CA TRP A 192 -8.47 10.84 6.89
C TRP A 192 -7.65 9.97 5.92
N HIS A 193 -6.33 10.20 5.80
CA HIS A 193 -5.43 9.27 5.10
C HIS A 193 -5.50 7.86 5.72
N TYR A 194 -5.50 7.77 7.06
CA TYR A 194 -5.53 6.48 7.76
C TYR A 194 -6.90 5.80 7.71
N GLU A 195 -7.92 6.50 7.22
CA GLU A 195 -9.25 5.95 6.92
C GLU A 195 -9.41 5.53 5.45
N GLY A 196 -8.35 5.66 4.63
CA GLY A 196 -8.36 5.30 3.21
C GLY A 196 -9.22 6.22 2.35
N ASN A 197 -9.50 7.43 2.84
CA ASN A 197 -10.54 8.30 2.30
C ASN A 197 -10.02 9.59 1.67
N THR A 198 -8.72 9.69 1.50
CA THR A 198 -8.03 10.91 1.08
C THR A 198 -7.06 10.66 -0.07
N PHE A 199 -6.89 11.68 -0.91
CA PHE A 199 -5.69 11.81 -1.74
C PHE A 199 -5.02 13.17 -1.54
N ASP A 200 -3.69 13.16 -1.65
CA ASP A 200 -2.85 14.34 -1.82
C ASP A 200 -2.32 14.35 -3.26
N VAL A 201 -2.64 15.38 -4.03
CA VAL A 201 -2.24 15.51 -5.43
C VAL A 201 -1.44 16.80 -5.62
N GLY A 202 -0.19 16.65 -6.08
CA GLY A 202 0.68 17.77 -6.44
C GLY A 202 0.02 18.63 -7.52
N CYS A 203 0.00 19.94 -7.31
CA CYS A 203 -0.80 20.83 -8.15
C CYS A 203 -0.08 22.11 -8.59
N THR A 204 1.13 22.38 -8.09
CA THR A 204 1.99 23.50 -8.55
C THR A 204 3.10 23.03 -9.47
N TYR A 205 3.49 21.77 -9.37
CA TYR A 205 4.52 21.09 -10.17
C TYR A 205 4.18 19.60 -10.26
N PRO A 206 4.43 18.89 -11.39
CA PRO A 206 5.00 19.38 -12.66
C PRO A 206 4.04 20.24 -13.48
N THR A 207 2.78 20.29 -13.12
CA THR A 207 1.76 21.09 -13.81
C THR A 207 1.00 21.96 -12.81
N ASN A 208 0.67 23.19 -13.20
CA ASN A 208 -0.14 24.06 -12.35
C ASN A 208 -1.63 23.83 -12.62
N HIS A 209 -2.32 23.20 -11.67
CA HIS A 209 -3.76 22.91 -11.74
C HIS A 209 -4.48 23.00 -10.39
N CYS A 210 -3.89 23.67 -9.39
CA CYS A 210 -4.47 23.78 -8.03
C CYS A 210 -5.90 24.33 -8.04
N SER A 211 -6.18 25.36 -8.84
CA SER A 211 -7.53 25.95 -8.90
C SER A 211 -8.57 24.95 -9.46
N ALA A 212 -8.21 24.23 -10.53
CA ALA A 212 -9.07 23.22 -11.13
C ALA A 212 -9.31 22.05 -10.18
N LEU A 213 -8.25 21.56 -9.52
CA LEU A 213 -8.33 20.46 -8.55
C LEU A 213 -9.14 20.85 -7.31
N THR A 214 -8.92 22.05 -6.77
CA THR A 214 -9.69 22.55 -5.62
C THR A 214 -11.17 22.67 -5.98
N THR A 215 -11.48 23.17 -7.19
CA THR A 215 -12.88 23.27 -7.68
C THR A 215 -13.50 21.89 -7.84
N TRP A 216 -12.76 20.94 -8.44
CA TRP A 216 -13.18 19.55 -8.54
C TRP A 216 -13.54 18.99 -7.16
N CYS A 217 -12.62 19.10 -6.20
CA CYS A 217 -12.81 18.61 -4.84
C CYS A 217 -14.03 19.24 -4.14
N ARG A 218 -14.23 20.56 -4.22
CA ARG A 218 -15.41 21.22 -3.65
C ARG A 218 -16.72 20.65 -4.21
N ASN A 219 -16.75 20.34 -5.51
CA ASN A 219 -17.93 19.76 -6.16
C ASN A 219 -18.21 18.30 -5.76
N GLN A 220 -17.30 17.65 -5.04
CA GLN A 220 -17.50 16.31 -4.49
C GLN A 220 -17.97 16.31 -3.03
N ASN A 221 -18.25 17.50 -2.47
CA ASN A 221 -18.63 17.72 -1.07
C ASN A 221 -17.66 17.03 -0.11
N PRO A 222 -16.40 17.51 -0.04
CA PRO A 222 -15.37 16.86 0.74
C PRO A 222 -15.60 17.08 2.24
N VAL A 223 -15.19 16.12 3.07
CA VAL A 223 -15.19 16.26 4.54
C VAL A 223 -14.05 17.16 5.01
N GLU A 224 -12.93 17.16 4.28
CA GLU A 224 -11.79 18.04 4.51
C GLU A 224 -11.14 18.40 3.16
N LEU A 225 -10.76 19.67 3.03
CA LEU A 225 -10.12 20.20 1.82
C LEU A 225 -9.05 21.22 2.20
N CYS A 226 -7.80 20.86 1.93
CA CYS A 226 -6.64 21.70 2.17
C CYS A 226 -5.87 21.91 0.86
N TYR A 227 -5.40 23.12 0.64
CA TYR A 227 -4.78 23.54 -0.63
C TYR A 227 -3.89 24.77 -0.40
N PRO A 228 -3.10 25.22 -1.41
CA PRO A 228 -2.24 26.38 -1.24
C PRO A 228 -3.05 27.63 -0.88
N GLY A 229 -2.72 28.24 0.27
CA GLY A 229 -3.42 29.41 0.80
C GLY A 229 -4.71 29.10 1.59
N SER A 230 -5.04 27.82 1.81
CA SER A 230 -6.06 27.42 2.78
C SER A 230 -5.56 27.54 4.23
N SER A 231 -6.47 27.43 5.20
CA SER A 231 -6.15 27.52 6.63
C SER A 231 -5.42 26.30 7.20
N CYS A 232 -5.33 25.18 6.47
CA CYS A 232 -4.77 23.94 7.00
C CYS A 232 -3.24 23.96 7.20
N GLY A 233 -2.53 24.90 6.56
CA GLY A 233 -1.06 25.01 6.59
C GLY A 233 -0.33 23.82 5.94
N GLY A 234 0.91 24.00 5.48
CA GLY A 234 1.75 22.89 4.99
C GLY A 234 1.21 22.20 3.73
N HIS A 235 0.44 22.90 2.89
CA HIS A 235 -0.13 22.41 1.62
C HIS A 235 0.21 23.37 0.49
N GLU A 236 1.45 23.84 0.42
CA GLU A 236 1.87 24.90 -0.52
C GLU A 236 1.98 24.39 -1.96
N THR A 237 2.13 23.09 -2.17
CA THR A 237 2.37 22.50 -3.50
C THR A 237 1.40 21.38 -3.90
N TRP A 238 0.44 21.01 -3.05
CA TRP A 238 -0.57 19.98 -3.33
C TRP A 238 -1.95 20.35 -2.79
N VAL A 239 -2.98 19.67 -3.30
CA VAL A 239 -4.32 19.67 -2.73
C VAL A 239 -4.57 18.35 -2.02
N HIS A 240 -5.01 18.45 -0.78
CA HIS A 240 -5.54 17.36 0.04
C HIS A 240 -7.06 17.35 -0.04
N CYS A 241 -7.64 16.20 -0.31
CA CYS A 241 -9.07 16.06 -0.56
C CYS A 241 -9.59 14.77 0.07
N ALA A 242 -10.36 14.92 1.15
CA ALA A 242 -10.99 13.82 1.88
C ALA A 242 -12.50 13.75 1.57
N HIS A 243 -13.04 12.54 1.37
CA HIS A 243 -14.37 12.33 0.78
C HIS A 243 -15.54 12.00 1.72
#